data_AF-A0A1F8RPJ8-F1
#
_entry.id   AF-A0A1F8RPJ8-F1
#
_cell.length_a   1.000
_cell.length_b   1.000
_cell.length_c   1.000
_cell.angle_alpha   90.00
_cell.angle_beta   90.00
_cell.angle_gamma   90.00
#
_symmetry.space_group_name_H-M   'P 1'
#
loop_
_entity.id
_entity.type
_entity.pdbx_description
1 polymer ?
#
loop_
_entity_poly.entity_id
_entity_poly.type
_entity_poly.pdbx_seq_one_letter_code
_entity_poly.pdbx_strand_id
1 'polypeptide(L)'
;MWLRRISRQAAESAGLAVSESGDLREYFERALPFTTLDSGAYLRAGIPAVTFSMLPIGLSYSSQGFTPIYVEPLVQQLSPVGRAAEAWVRTVDALDPPPDTSMSDFPLDGAHFLPGRVAGWLQLLLFTPLFLATAIVWGKDRPGWEELKPEFLALMAIVVIGLDGYAVAYVLVNLGWLPRYELFPAAPGDPFLLQPVGWAVLVFAGAMAFFGWFTFRRGGWGRYADVLDIPYRRVTLLVFFSGAVFFFWQINAYTVSALLGPAAYLWLWIEPRPTLRGKIPNVLLALAGALPFAACVYVAVSQSPVGPWWWYLSLGAAYGFFPLIAVAAFIFFVALLLRFLRLGWRDG
;
A
#
# COMPACT_ATOMS: atom_id res chain seq x y z
N MET A 1 15.73 4.88 16.46
CA MET A 1 15.70 6.37 16.37
C MET A 1 17.05 7.02 16.64
N TRP A 2 17.84 6.49 17.58
CA TRP A 2 19.18 7.00 17.88
C TRP A 2 20.11 7.05 16.67
N LEU A 3 20.07 6.02 15.79
CA LEU A 3 20.92 5.97 14.60
C LEU A 3 20.71 7.18 13.69
N ARG A 4 19.45 7.60 13.49
CA ARG A 4 19.11 8.81 12.73
C ARG A 4 19.71 10.07 13.34
N ARG A 5 19.61 10.23 14.66
CA ARG A 5 20.20 11.37 15.37
C ARG A 5 21.72 11.42 15.20
N ILE A 6 22.38 10.27 15.31
CA ILE A 6 23.84 10.20 15.15
C ILE A 6 24.24 10.47 13.71
N SER A 7 23.53 9.90 12.75
CA SER A 7 23.73 10.17 11.32
C SER A 7 23.57 11.65 11.00
N ARG A 8 22.54 12.30 11.54
CA ARG A 8 22.32 13.75 11.41
C ARG A 8 23.47 14.55 12.00
N GLN A 9 23.81 14.28 13.26
CA GLN A 9 24.90 14.98 13.97
C GLN A 9 26.24 14.82 13.25
N ALA A 10 26.53 13.62 12.74
CA ALA A 10 27.76 13.36 11.99
C ALA A 10 27.79 14.18 10.69
N ALA A 11 26.70 14.23 9.95
CA ALA A 11 26.61 15.02 8.71
C ALA A 11 26.66 16.54 8.97
N GLU A 12 25.92 17.04 9.96
CA GLU A 12 25.94 18.45 10.37
C GLU A 12 27.34 18.87 10.86
N SER A 13 28.03 18.01 11.61
CA SER A 13 29.41 18.28 12.09
C SER A 13 30.43 18.38 10.94
N ALA A 14 30.13 17.78 9.79
CA ALA A 14 30.94 17.86 8.58
C ALA A 14 30.52 19.03 7.65
N GLY A 15 29.51 19.81 8.03
CA GLY A 15 28.99 20.92 7.24
C GLY A 15 28.10 20.49 6.07
N LEU A 16 27.54 19.27 6.11
CA LEU A 16 26.61 18.77 5.10
C LEU A 16 25.16 19.15 5.43
N ALA A 17 24.38 19.45 4.39
CA ALA A 17 22.93 19.57 4.53
C ALA A 17 22.31 18.17 4.65
N VAL A 18 21.47 17.98 5.67
CA VAL A 18 20.77 16.72 5.91
C VAL A 18 19.32 16.85 5.45
N SER A 19 18.92 15.99 4.50
CA SER A 19 17.52 15.80 4.16
C SER A 19 17.04 14.50 4.79
N GLU A 20 16.14 14.62 5.77
CA GLU A 20 15.48 13.47 6.38
C GLU A 20 14.01 13.45 6.01
N SER A 21 13.48 12.24 5.86
CA SER A 21 12.03 12.05 5.79
C SER A 21 11.45 12.35 7.18
N GLY A 22 10.78 13.49 7.29
CA GLY A 22 10.01 13.89 8.48
C GLY A 22 8.51 13.97 8.19
N ASP A 23 7.73 14.16 9.25
CA ASP A 23 6.29 14.47 9.19
C ASP A 23 5.46 13.49 8.34
N LEU A 24 4.63 14.02 7.45
CA LEU A 24 3.76 13.25 6.55
C LEU A 24 4.56 12.39 5.56
N ARG A 25 5.77 12.82 5.17
CA ARG A 25 6.58 12.05 4.23
C ARG A 25 7.01 10.72 4.85
N GLU A 26 7.49 10.75 6.09
CA GLU A 26 7.83 9.52 6.81
C GLU A 26 6.61 8.62 7.01
N TYR A 27 5.45 9.21 7.33
CA TYR A 27 4.21 8.48 7.45
C TYR A 27 3.88 7.70 6.16
N PHE A 28 3.98 8.34 4.99
CA PHE A 28 3.76 7.67 3.70
C PHE A 28 4.86 6.67 3.34
N GLU A 29 6.13 6.94 3.66
CA GLU A 29 7.24 5.99 3.45
C GLU A 29 7.06 4.71 4.28
N ARG A 30 6.52 4.81 5.50
CA ARG A 30 6.16 3.64 6.33
C ARG A 30 4.90 2.92 5.83
N ALA A 31 3.96 3.67 5.26
CA ALA A 31 2.71 3.12 4.74
C ALA A 31 2.91 2.37 3.42
N LEU A 32 3.78 2.82 2.52
CA LEU A 32 3.80 2.33 1.15
C LEU A 32 4.77 1.16 0.90
N PRO A 33 4.38 0.18 0.06
CA PRO A 33 5.21 -0.98 -0.27
C PRO A 33 6.27 -0.72 -1.34
N PHE A 34 6.17 0.41 -2.03
CA PHE A 34 7.12 0.84 -3.04
C PHE A 34 7.77 2.12 -2.51
N THR A 35 9.10 2.15 -2.48
CA THR A 35 9.85 3.31 -1.99
C THR A 35 10.77 3.75 -3.10
N THR A 36 10.79 5.05 -3.37
CA THR A 36 11.68 5.66 -4.38
C THR A 36 13.08 5.89 -3.85
N LEU A 37 13.27 5.66 -2.54
CA LEU A 37 14.55 5.64 -1.85
C LEU A 37 14.70 4.30 -1.13
N ASP A 38 15.90 3.72 -1.17
CA ASP A 38 16.23 2.44 -0.52
C ASP A 38 15.90 2.46 0.98
N SER A 39 16.05 3.62 1.64
CA SER A 39 15.74 3.77 3.07
C SER A 39 14.29 3.44 3.42
N GLY A 40 13.34 3.68 2.52
CA GLY A 40 11.93 3.42 2.81
C GLY A 40 11.65 1.92 3.01
N ALA A 41 12.29 1.05 2.22
CA ALA A 41 12.15 -0.40 2.35
C ALA A 41 12.64 -0.88 3.72
N TYR A 42 13.76 -0.34 4.20
CA TYR A 42 14.28 -0.63 5.53
C TYR A 42 13.38 -0.09 6.66
N LEU A 43 12.88 1.15 6.53
CA LEU A 43 11.98 1.75 7.53
C LEU A 43 10.71 0.93 7.71
N ARG A 44 10.16 0.40 6.62
CA ARG A 44 9.00 -0.51 6.65
C ARG A 44 9.29 -1.83 7.35
N ALA A 45 10.51 -2.36 7.22
CA ALA A 45 10.95 -3.55 7.92
C ALA A 45 11.27 -3.29 9.42
N GLY A 46 11.08 -2.05 9.89
CA GLY A 46 11.49 -1.64 11.24
C GLY A 46 13.00 -1.54 11.40
N ILE A 47 13.74 -1.54 10.30
CA ILE A 47 15.20 -1.41 10.28
C ILE A 47 15.54 0.09 10.25
N PRO A 48 16.41 0.57 11.14
CA PRO A 48 16.85 1.96 11.12
C PRO A 48 17.61 2.25 9.82
N ALA A 49 17.08 3.18 9.02
CA ALA A 49 17.73 3.65 7.81
C ALA A 49 17.71 5.18 7.72
N VAL A 50 18.78 5.70 7.13
CA VAL A 50 19.02 7.11 6.86
C VAL A 50 19.50 7.21 5.43
N THR A 51 18.90 8.09 4.64
CA THR A 51 19.41 8.43 3.32
C THR A 51 20.17 9.74 3.44
N PHE A 52 21.43 9.74 2.99
CA PHE A 52 22.22 10.95 2.86
C PHE A 52 22.15 11.39 1.39
N SER A 53 21.69 12.61 1.14
CA SER A 53 21.70 13.21 -0.19
C SER A 53 22.69 14.37 -0.24
N MET A 54 23.63 14.32 -1.19
CA MET A 54 24.43 15.49 -1.55
C MET A 54 23.66 16.34 -2.54
N LEU A 55 22.73 17.15 -2.06
CA LEU A 55 22.17 18.22 -2.87
C LEU A 55 22.83 19.54 -2.48
N PRO A 56 23.35 20.33 -3.44
CA PRO A 56 23.71 21.70 -3.18
C PRO A 56 22.51 22.45 -2.60
N ILE A 57 22.75 23.26 -1.56
CA ILE A 57 21.73 24.10 -0.93
C ILE A 57 21.04 24.94 -2.03
N GLY A 58 19.74 24.74 -2.23
CA GLY A 58 18.93 25.50 -3.21
C GLY A 58 18.52 24.73 -4.47
N LEU A 59 18.99 23.50 -4.71
CA LEU A 59 18.49 22.64 -5.78
C LEU A 59 17.44 21.67 -5.24
N SER A 60 16.17 22.02 -5.39
CA SER A 60 15.06 21.08 -5.25
C SER A 60 15.09 20.07 -6.41
N TYR A 61 14.92 18.77 -6.11
CA TYR A 61 14.71 17.69 -7.08
C TYR A 61 13.69 18.15 -8.15
N SER A 62 14.17 18.60 -9.31
CA SER A 62 13.29 18.86 -10.45
C SER A 62 13.07 17.52 -11.15
N SER A 63 11.82 17.27 -11.52
CA SER A 63 11.32 16.06 -12.17
C SER A 63 11.83 15.86 -13.61
N GLN A 64 12.96 16.46 -13.97
CA GLN A 64 13.59 16.33 -15.28
C GLN A 64 14.84 15.50 -15.10
N GLY A 65 14.85 14.32 -15.74
CA GLY A 65 15.85 13.29 -15.59
C GLY A 65 17.26 13.86 -15.48
N PHE A 66 17.97 13.45 -14.43
CA PHE A 66 19.39 13.68 -14.32
C PHE A 66 20.06 13.08 -15.55
N THR A 67 20.49 13.93 -16.49
CA THR A 67 21.71 13.63 -17.20
C THR A 67 22.79 13.53 -16.11
N PRO A 68 23.53 12.42 -16.00
CA PRO A 68 24.71 12.40 -15.15
C PRO A 68 25.66 13.44 -15.71
N ILE A 69 25.58 14.66 -15.18
CA ILE A 69 26.68 15.60 -15.27
C ILE A 69 27.75 14.90 -14.47
N TYR A 70 28.73 14.34 -15.18
CA TYR A 70 29.98 13.92 -14.57
C TYR A 70 30.58 15.16 -13.93
N VAL A 71 30.21 15.42 -12.68
CA VAL A 71 30.92 16.37 -11.85
C VAL A 71 32.26 15.70 -11.65
N GLU A 72 33.31 16.19 -12.32
CA GLU A 72 34.68 15.82 -11.99
C GLU A 72 34.81 15.93 -10.48
N PRO A 73 35.05 14.82 -9.76
CA PRO A 73 35.05 14.87 -8.32
C PRO A 73 36.34 15.57 -7.92
N LEU A 74 36.26 16.88 -7.66
CA LEU A 74 37.28 17.51 -6.84
C LEU A 74 37.22 16.77 -5.51
N VAL A 75 38.28 16.03 -5.15
CA VAL A 75 38.41 15.31 -3.88
C VAL A 75 37.99 16.16 -2.66
N GLN A 76 38.13 17.49 -2.78
CA GLN A 76 37.65 18.49 -1.81
C GLN A 76 36.13 18.44 -1.56
N GLN A 77 35.30 18.08 -2.55
CA GLN A 77 33.85 17.93 -2.41
C GLN A 77 33.47 16.62 -1.69
N LEU A 78 34.32 15.60 -1.72
CA LEU A 78 34.10 14.32 -1.03
C LEU A 78 34.62 14.32 0.42
N SER A 79 35.55 15.22 0.76
CA SER A 79 36.13 15.33 2.11
C SER A 79 35.08 15.52 3.23
N PRO A 80 34.04 16.37 3.07
CA PRO A 80 32.94 16.45 4.04
C PRO A 80 32.21 15.11 4.23
N VAL A 81 31.97 14.36 3.15
CA VAL A 81 31.29 13.06 3.21
C VAL A 81 32.13 12.03 3.95
N GLY A 82 33.43 11.96 3.64
CA GLY A 82 34.36 11.08 4.33
C GLY A 82 34.41 11.36 5.84
N ARG A 83 34.47 12.64 6.24
CA ARG A 83 34.44 13.05 7.66
C ARG A 83 33.12 12.70 8.34
N ALA A 84 31.99 12.91 7.66
CA ALA A 84 30.69 12.52 8.19
C ALA A 84 30.60 10.99 8.40
N ALA A 85 31.07 10.20 7.44
CA ALA A 85 31.09 8.74 7.54
C ALA A 85 32.00 8.27 8.69
N GLU A 86 33.20 8.83 8.82
CA GLU A 86 34.14 8.53 9.90
C GLU A 86 33.56 8.88 11.28
N ALA A 87 32.96 10.07 11.42
CA ALA A 87 32.30 10.51 12.65
C ALA A 87 31.12 9.59 13.00
N TRP A 88 30.32 9.19 12.01
CA TRP A 88 29.20 8.27 12.20
C TRP A 88 29.67 6.91 12.71
N VAL A 89 30.64 6.29 12.03
CA VAL A 89 31.19 4.98 12.44
C VAL A 89 31.80 5.03 13.84
N ARG A 90 32.60 6.05 14.15
CA ARG A 90 33.20 6.21 15.49
C ARG A 90 32.16 6.38 16.58
N THR A 91 31.07 7.12 16.31
CA THR A 91 30.02 7.33 17.31
C THR A 91 29.21 6.06 17.54
N VAL A 92 28.98 5.27 16.49
CA VAL A 92 28.32 3.95 16.60
C VAL A 92 29.21 2.96 17.34
N ASP A 93 30.51 2.93 17.04
CA ASP A 93 31.50 2.05 17.70
C ASP A 93 31.65 2.37 19.19
N ALA A 94 31.52 3.65 19.56
CA ALA A 94 31.55 4.09 20.96
C ALA A 94 30.27 3.77 21.75
N LEU A 95 29.18 3.34 21.10
CA LEU A 95 27.92 2.97 21.75
C LEU A 95 27.91 1.48 22.10
N ASP A 96 28.59 1.13 23.19
CA ASP A 96 28.50 -0.21 23.77
C ASP A 96 27.80 -0.16 25.15
N PRO A 97 26.56 -0.66 25.29
CA PRO A 97 25.68 -1.25 24.26
C PRO A 97 24.83 -0.20 23.50
N PRO A 98 24.32 -0.55 22.29
CA PRO A 98 23.41 0.33 21.57
C PRO A 98 22.11 0.55 22.36
N PRO A 99 21.50 1.75 22.28
CA PRO A 99 20.26 2.04 22.99
C PRO A 99 19.11 1.14 22.52
N ASP A 100 18.39 0.54 23.49
CA ASP A 100 17.12 -0.14 23.28
C ASP A 100 16.04 0.87 22.88
N THR A 101 15.92 1.14 21.58
CA THR A 101 14.81 1.93 21.04
C THR A 101 14.18 1.21 19.86
N SER A 102 12.86 1.10 19.89
CA SER A 102 12.08 0.54 18.79
C SER A 102 11.94 1.58 17.67
N MET A 103 12.23 1.20 16.42
CA MET A 103 11.95 2.03 15.24
C MET A 103 10.45 2.18 14.96
N SER A 104 9.59 1.49 15.71
CA SER A 104 8.14 1.71 15.66
C SER A 104 7.74 3.13 16.02
N ASP A 105 8.59 3.85 16.77
CA ASP A 105 8.27 5.18 17.27
C ASP A 105 8.15 6.19 16.13
N PHE A 106 7.18 7.09 16.26
CA PHE A 106 6.87 8.10 15.26
C PHE A 106 7.45 9.45 15.69
N PRO A 107 8.25 10.14 14.86
CA PRO A 107 8.77 11.47 15.20
C PRO A 107 7.63 12.49 15.24
N LEU A 108 7.56 13.24 16.34
CA LEU A 108 6.70 14.42 16.44
C LEU A 108 7.50 15.68 16.09
N ASP A 109 8.75 15.73 16.54
CA ASP A 109 9.75 16.74 16.16
C ASP A 109 11.17 16.12 16.29
N GLY A 110 12.23 16.93 16.16
CA GLY A 110 13.61 16.44 16.29
C GLY A 110 13.98 15.90 17.68
N ALA A 111 13.24 16.30 18.72
CA ALA A 111 13.50 16.01 20.12
C ALA A 111 12.55 14.95 20.72
N HIS A 112 11.32 14.87 20.23
CA HIS A 112 10.22 14.11 20.80
C HIS A 112 9.70 13.04 19.84
N PHE A 113 9.40 11.88 20.41
CA PHE A 113 8.88 10.73 19.69
C PHE A 113 7.63 10.19 20.38
N LEU A 114 6.66 9.77 19.58
CA LEU A 114 5.50 9.04 20.04
C LEU A 114 5.82 7.54 20.00
N PRO A 115 5.62 6.78 21.10
CA PRO A 115 5.84 5.35 21.09
C PRO A 115 4.99 4.67 20.01
N GLY A 116 5.59 3.74 19.25
CA GLY A 116 4.92 3.16 18.08
C GLY A 116 3.60 2.46 18.38
N ARG A 117 3.48 1.85 19.57
CA ARG A 117 2.21 1.27 20.04
C ARG A 117 1.13 2.34 20.22
N VAL A 118 1.48 3.49 20.78
CA VAL A 118 0.55 4.62 20.96
C VAL A 118 0.15 5.18 19.60
N ALA A 119 1.11 5.38 18.69
CA ALA A 119 0.84 5.79 17.32
C ALA A 119 -0.13 4.82 16.61
N GLY A 120 0.09 3.50 16.76
CA GLY A 120 -0.79 2.48 16.24
C GLY A 120 -2.22 2.58 16.78
N TRP A 121 -2.40 2.73 18.10
CA TRP A 121 -3.73 2.90 18.68
C TRP A 121 -4.43 4.19 18.21
N LEU A 122 -3.71 5.30 18.12
CA LEU A 122 -4.25 6.54 17.56
C LEU A 122 -4.70 6.36 16.11
N GLN A 123 -3.93 5.62 15.30
CA GLN A 123 -4.32 5.27 13.93
C GLN A 123 -5.55 4.36 13.89
N LEU A 124 -5.74 3.47 14.86
CA LEU A 124 -6.95 2.65 14.97
C LEU A 124 -8.18 3.50 15.34
N LEU A 125 -8.00 4.53 16.17
CA LEU A 125 -9.08 5.47 16.50
C LEU A 125 -9.60 6.24 15.28
N LEU A 126 -8.80 6.40 14.22
CA LEU A 126 -9.27 6.93 12.92
C LEU A 126 -10.43 6.10 12.35
N PHE A 127 -10.52 4.80 12.69
CA PHE A 127 -11.57 3.90 12.23
C PHE A 127 -12.76 3.81 13.19
N THR A 128 -12.82 4.64 14.23
CA THR A 128 -13.94 4.67 15.18
C THR A 128 -15.31 4.78 14.49
N PRO A 129 -15.51 5.63 13.47
CA PRO A 129 -16.81 5.71 12.79
C PRO A 129 -17.22 4.38 12.13
N LEU A 130 -16.26 3.66 11.54
CA LEU A 130 -16.51 2.35 10.93
C LEU A 130 -16.89 1.32 12.00
N PHE A 131 -16.15 1.26 13.10
CA PHE A 131 -16.45 0.33 14.19
C PHE A 131 -17.79 0.63 14.86
N LEU A 132 -18.10 1.91 15.08
CA LEU A 132 -19.36 2.35 15.66
C LEU A 132 -20.54 2.05 14.73
N ALA A 133 -20.42 2.35 13.43
CA ALA A 133 -21.46 2.02 12.45
C ALA A 133 -21.70 0.51 12.39
N THR A 134 -20.61 -0.28 12.40
CA THR A 134 -20.69 -1.74 12.43
C THR A 134 -21.39 -2.22 13.70
N ALA A 135 -21.02 -1.70 14.88
CA ALA A 135 -21.61 -2.08 16.15
C ALA A 135 -23.11 -1.72 16.26
N ILE A 136 -23.51 -0.53 15.78
CA ILE A 136 -24.91 -0.09 15.78
C ILE A 136 -25.76 -1.01 14.91
N VAL A 137 -25.32 -1.24 13.67
CA VAL A 137 -26.06 -2.05 12.69
C VAL A 137 -26.12 -3.51 13.15
N TRP A 138 -24.99 -4.06 13.62
CA TRP A 138 -24.94 -5.41 14.20
C TRP A 138 -25.82 -5.54 15.44
N GLY A 139 -25.82 -4.55 16.33
CA GLY A 139 -26.59 -4.57 17.57
C GLY A 139 -28.10 -4.58 17.35
N LYS A 140 -28.56 -3.93 16.27
CA LYS A 140 -29.97 -3.87 15.85
C LYS A 140 -30.42 -5.16 15.19
N ASP A 141 -29.66 -5.65 14.22
CA ASP A 141 -30.11 -6.74 13.34
C ASP A 141 -29.67 -8.13 13.85
N ARG A 142 -28.53 -8.20 14.54
CA ARG A 142 -27.90 -9.41 15.11
C ARG A 142 -27.96 -10.63 14.18
N PRO A 143 -27.47 -10.49 12.94
CA PRO A 143 -27.64 -11.54 11.95
C PRO A 143 -26.88 -12.81 12.33
N GLY A 144 -27.49 -13.96 12.07
CA GLY A 144 -26.85 -15.26 12.22
C GLY A 144 -25.82 -15.52 11.11
N TRP A 145 -24.92 -16.48 11.32
CA TRP A 145 -23.91 -16.84 10.30
C TRP A 145 -24.53 -17.22 8.95
N GLU A 146 -25.64 -17.98 8.95
CA GLU A 146 -26.32 -18.39 7.71
C GLU A 146 -26.87 -17.21 6.91
N GLU A 147 -27.13 -16.07 7.55
CA GLU A 147 -27.60 -14.86 6.89
C GLU A 147 -26.46 -14.02 6.31
N LEU A 148 -25.27 -14.08 6.93
CA LEU A 148 -24.05 -13.42 6.45
C LEU A 148 -23.38 -14.19 5.32
N LYS A 149 -23.46 -15.53 5.38
CA LYS A 149 -22.78 -16.48 4.51
C LYS A 149 -22.95 -16.19 3.02
N PRO A 150 -24.11 -15.82 2.45
CA PRO A 150 -24.20 -15.62 1.02
C PRO A 150 -23.41 -14.37 0.57
N GLU A 151 -23.43 -13.28 1.33
CA GLU A 151 -22.65 -12.09 1.00
C GLU A 151 -21.14 -12.34 1.22
N PHE A 152 -20.77 -13.12 2.24
CA PHE A 152 -19.41 -13.62 2.41
C PHE A 152 -18.94 -14.46 1.22
N LEU A 153 -19.76 -15.41 0.75
CA LEU A 153 -19.43 -16.23 -0.42
C LEU A 153 -19.29 -15.37 -1.68
N ALA A 154 -20.16 -14.39 -1.90
CA ALA A 154 -20.03 -13.48 -3.03
C ALA A 154 -18.75 -12.62 -2.94
N LEU A 155 -18.35 -12.20 -1.74
CA LEU A 155 -17.07 -11.52 -1.51
C LEU A 155 -15.89 -12.45 -1.81
N MET A 156 -15.90 -13.66 -1.24
CA MET A 156 -14.84 -14.66 -1.44
C MET A 156 -14.72 -15.11 -2.89
N ALA A 157 -15.82 -15.15 -3.65
CA ALA A 157 -15.79 -15.41 -5.09
C ALA A 157 -14.89 -14.43 -5.83
N ILE A 158 -15.02 -13.14 -5.54
CA ILE A 158 -14.17 -12.11 -6.15
C ILE A 158 -12.71 -12.26 -5.70
N VAL A 159 -12.50 -12.58 -4.42
CA VAL A 159 -11.15 -12.80 -3.89
C VAL A 159 -10.46 -13.98 -4.57
N VAL A 160 -11.15 -15.11 -4.72
CA VAL A 160 -10.63 -16.31 -5.39
C VAL A 160 -10.27 -16.00 -6.84
N ILE A 161 -11.12 -15.30 -7.59
CA ILE A 161 -10.82 -14.88 -8.98
C ILE A 161 -9.54 -14.05 -9.05
N GLY A 162 -9.36 -13.11 -8.12
CA GLY A 162 -8.15 -12.29 -8.04
C GLY A 162 -6.90 -13.11 -7.71
N LEU A 163 -7.01 -14.04 -6.75
CA LEU A 163 -5.92 -14.93 -6.34
C LEU A 163 -5.54 -15.93 -7.44
N ASP A 164 -6.52 -16.45 -8.18
CA ASP A 164 -6.29 -17.34 -9.32
C ASP A 164 -5.58 -16.59 -10.46
N GLY A 165 -5.99 -15.36 -10.74
CA GLY A 165 -5.28 -14.48 -11.69
C GLY A 165 -3.83 -14.23 -11.26
N TYR A 166 -3.62 -13.94 -9.98
CA TYR A 166 -2.28 -13.80 -9.40
C TYR A 166 -1.46 -15.10 -9.53
N ALA A 167 -2.05 -16.25 -9.22
CA ALA A 167 -1.39 -17.55 -9.31
C ALA A 167 -0.95 -17.85 -10.75
N VAL A 168 -1.78 -17.56 -11.75
CA VAL A 168 -1.40 -17.67 -13.17
C VAL A 168 -0.22 -16.76 -13.49
N ALA A 169 -0.25 -15.49 -13.08
CA ALA A 169 0.86 -14.57 -13.29
C ALA A 169 2.17 -15.08 -12.63
N TYR A 170 2.08 -15.56 -11.39
CA TYR A 170 3.21 -16.14 -10.66
C TYR A 170 3.78 -17.39 -11.36
N VAL A 171 2.93 -18.28 -11.86
CA VAL A 171 3.35 -19.47 -12.60
C VAL A 171 4.04 -19.09 -13.91
N LEU A 172 3.54 -18.10 -14.65
CA LEU A 172 4.17 -17.62 -15.88
C LEU A 172 5.61 -17.13 -15.66
N VAL A 173 5.85 -16.42 -14.55
CA VAL A 173 7.20 -15.97 -14.17
C VAL A 173 8.09 -17.16 -13.80
N ASN A 174 7.59 -18.09 -13.00
CA ASN A 174 8.38 -19.25 -12.55
C ASN A 174 8.66 -20.27 -13.65
N LEU A 175 7.80 -20.38 -14.66
CA LEU A 175 8.06 -21.18 -15.87
C LEU A 175 9.04 -20.50 -16.85
N GLY A 176 9.49 -19.28 -16.55
CA GLY A 176 10.40 -18.52 -17.41
C GLY A 176 9.75 -17.97 -18.68
N TRP A 177 8.41 -17.92 -18.74
CA TRP A 177 7.69 -17.31 -19.87
C TRP A 177 7.71 -15.79 -19.79
N LEU A 178 7.99 -15.23 -18.61
CA LEU A 178 8.30 -13.81 -18.40
C LEU A 178 9.76 -13.65 -17.95
N PRO A 179 10.50 -12.64 -18.45
CA PRO A 179 11.90 -12.41 -18.10
C PRO A 179 12.10 -12.16 -16.59
N ARG A 180 12.76 -13.07 -15.89
CA ARG A 180 13.05 -12.88 -14.46
C ARG A 180 14.36 -12.09 -14.31
N TYR A 181 14.28 -10.91 -13.70
CA TYR A 181 15.45 -10.11 -13.34
C TYR A 181 15.98 -10.54 -11.97
N GLU A 182 17.31 -10.58 -11.81
CA GLU A 182 17.97 -10.92 -10.53
C GLU A 182 17.68 -9.87 -9.45
N LEU A 183 17.66 -8.60 -9.86
CA LEU A 183 17.23 -7.46 -9.05
C LEU A 183 15.97 -6.89 -9.71
N PHE A 184 14.80 -7.26 -9.20
CA PHE A 184 13.54 -6.61 -9.58
C PHE A 184 13.28 -5.41 -8.65
N PRO A 185 12.80 -4.26 -9.17
CA PRO A 185 12.42 -4.01 -10.57
C PRO A 185 13.61 -3.95 -11.53
N ALA A 186 13.36 -4.27 -12.80
CA ALA A 186 14.32 -4.00 -13.87
C ALA A 186 14.74 -2.52 -13.84
N ALA A 187 15.92 -2.21 -14.36
CA ALA A 187 16.46 -0.86 -14.34
C ALA A 187 15.42 0.14 -14.91
N PRO A 188 15.25 1.32 -14.30
CA PRO A 188 14.31 2.31 -14.81
C PRO A 188 14.58 2.62 -16.29
N GLY A 189 13.54 2.57 -17.13
CA GLY A 189 13.67 2.70 -18.59
C GLY A 189 13.87 1.41 -19.38
N ASP A 190 13.92 0.23 -18.73
CA ASP A 190 13.94 -1.05 -19.42
C ASP A 190 12.69 -1.20 -20.34
N PRO A 191 12.85 -1.57 -21.63
CA PRO A 191 11.74 -1.77 -22.56
C PRO A 191 10.64 -2.70 -22.04
N PHE A 192 10.98 -3.71 -21.24
CA PHE A 192 10.02 -4.64 -20.66
C PHE A 192 9.07 -3.98 -19.65
N LEU A 193 9.54 -2.95 -18.95
CA LEU A 193 8.68 -2.14 -18.06
C LEU A 193 7.84 -1.14 -18.86
N LEU A 194 8.41 -0.56 -19.91
CA LEU A 194 7.74 0.47 -20.72
C LEU A 194 6.69 -0.09 -21.68
N GLN A 195 6.89 -1.31 -22.16
CA GLN A 195 6.02 -1.98 -23.14
C GLN A 195 5.47 -3.27 -22.55
N PRO A 196 4.24 -3.24 -21.99
CA PRO A 196 3.60 -4.44 -21.48
C PRO A 196 3.55 -5.52 -22.54
N VAL A 197 3.95 -6.73 -22.16
CA VAL A 197 3.91 -7.88 -23.06
C VAL A 197 2.46 -8.26 -23.30
N GLY A 198 1.90 -7.82 -24.43
CA GLY A 198 0.46 -7.88 -24.70
C GLY A 198 -0.15 -9.27 -24.54
N TRP A 199 0.55 -10.34 -24.94
CA TRP A 199 0.07 -11.70 -24.74
C TRP A 199 -0.04 -12.09 -23.26
N ALA A 200 0.88 -11.64 -22.40
CA ALA A 200 0.86 -11.96 -20.97
C ALA A 200 -0.32 -11.26 -20.27
N VAL A 201 -0.60 -10.02 -20.67
CA VAL A 201 -1.80 -9.27 -20.24
C VAL A 201 -3.07 -10.02 -20.66
N LEU A 202 -3.12 -10.54 -21.89
CA LEU A 202 -4.25 -11.32 -22.38
C LEU A 202 -4.41 -12.65 -21.63
N VAL A 203 -3.31 -13.34 -21.28
CA VAL A 203 -3.37 -14.57 -20.48
C VAL A 203 -3.90 -14.28 -19.07
N PHE A 204 -3.41 -13.21 -18.43
CA PHE A 204 -3.89 -12.80 -17.10
C PHE A 204 -5.37 -12.42 -17.13
N ALA A 205 -5.76 -11.55 -18.06
CA ALA A 205 -7.15 -11.13 -18.22
C ALA A 205 -8.06 -12.30 -18.61
N GLY A 206 -7.58 -13.19 -19.48
CA GLY A 206 -8.27 -14.41 -19.91
C GLY A 206 -8.48 -15.39 -18.76
N ALA A 207 -7.47 -15.57 -17.90
CA ALA A 207 -7.59 -16.38 -16.69
C ALA A 207 -8.63 -15.80 -15.73
N MET A 208 -8.54 -14.50 -15.40
CA MET A 208 -9.54 -13.85 -14.54
C MET A 208 -10.95 -13.93 -15.14
N ALA A 209 -11.09 -13.74 -16.45
CA ALA A 209 -12.37 -13.88 -17.15
C ALA A 209 -12.90 -15.32 -17.09
N PHE A 210 -12.03 -16.32 -17.27
CA PHE A 210 -12.38 -17.73 -17.18
C PHE A 210 -12.83 -18.11 -15.77
N PHE A 211 -12.07 -17.75 -14.73
CA PHE A 211 -12.44 -18.01 -13.33
C PHE A 211 -13.68 -17.22 -12.91
N GLY A 212 -13.81 -15.98 -13.40
CA GLY A 212 -15.00 -15.15 -13.22
C GLY A 212 -16.24 -15.80 -13.83
N TRP A 213 -16.15 -16.23 -15.09
CA TRP A 213 -17.22 -16.97 -15.76
C TRP A 213 -17.54 -18.27 -15.03
N PHE A 214 -16.53 -19.07 -14.66
CA PHE A 214 -16.74 -20.34 -13.97
C PHE A 214 -17.44 -20.15 -12.61
N THR A 215 -17.09 -19.10 -11.89
CA THR A 215 -17.64 -18.78 -10.56
C THR A 215 -19.04 -18.17 -10.62
N PHE A 216 -19.33 -17.35 -11.65
CA PHE A 216 -20.59 -16.62 -11.82
C PHE A 216 -21.49 -17.14 -12.96
N ARG A 217 -21.17 -18.29 -13.58
CA ARG A 217 -22.06 -18.94 -14.55
C ARG A 217 -23.36 -19.42 -13.90
N ARG A 218 -24.34 -19.81 -14.72
CA ARG A 218 -25.57 -20.45 -14.24
C ARG A 218 -25.20 -21.74 -13.48
N GLY A 219 -25.57 -21.82 -12.20
CA GLY A 219 -25.18 -22.91 -11.29
C GLY A 219 -23.84 -22.69 -10.57
N GLY A 220 -23.12 -21.61 -10.85
CA GLY A 220 -21.92 -21.22 -10.10
C GLY A 220 -22.26 -20.67 -8.72
N TRP A 221 -21.42 -20.98 -7.73
CA TRP A 221 -21.63 -20.61 -6.33
C TRP A 221 -21.61 -19.09 -6.10
N GLY A 222 -20.78 -18.34 -6.82
CA GLY A 222 -20.73 -16.88 -6.74
C GLY A 222 -22.02 -16.24 -7.26
N ARG A 223 -22.61 -16.77 -8.33
CA ARG A 223 -23.92 -16.30 -8.84
C ARG A 223 -25.06 -16.68 -7.91
N TYR A 224 -25.04 -17.89 -7.34
CA TYR A 224 -26.04 -18.31 -6.36
C TYR A 224 -26.05 -17.34 -5.17
N ALA A 225 -24.87 -17.06 -4.61
CA ALA A 225 -24.68 -16.09 -3.54
C ALA A 225 -25.13 -14.66 -3.92
N ASP A 226 -24.86 -14.21 -5.15
CA ASP A 226 -25.20 -12.85 -5.57
C ASP A 226 -26.68 -12.65 -5.88
N VAL A 227 -27.39 -13.69 -6.34
CA VAL A 227 -28.82 -13.63 -6.69
C VAL A 227 -29.72 -13.68 -5.47
N LEU A 228 -29.31 -14.38 -4.40
CA LEU A 228 -30.08 -14.42 -3.16
C LEU A 228 -30.37 -13.00 -2.68
N ASP A 229 -31.63 -12.67 -2.40
CA ASP A 229 -31.89 -11.41 -1.74
C ASP A 229 -31.51 -11.54 -0.27
N ILE A 230 -30.60 -10.69 0.18
CA ILE A 230 -29.99 -10.82 1.51
C ILE A 230 -30.35 -9.53 2.26
N PRO A 231 -31.17 -9.61 3.31
CA PRO A 231 -31.59 -8.42 4.05
C PRO A 231 -30.41 -7.71 4.75
N TYR A 232 -29.34 -8.44 5.08
CA TYR A 232 -28.24 -7.94 5.92
C TYR A 232 -26.93 -7.63 5.20
N ARG A 233 -26.92 -7.41 3.87
CA ARG A 233 -25.68 -7.19 3.09
C ARG A 233 -24.79 -6.09 3.64
N ARG A 234 -25.39 -4.95 3.98
CA ARG A 234 -24.65 -3.81 4.54
C ARG A 234 -23.94 -4.21 5.83
N VAL A 235 -24.64 -4.93 6.71
CA VAL A 235 -24.07 -5.43 7.97
C VAL A 235 -22.86 -6.32 7.68
N THR A 236 -23.02 -7.26 6.75
CA THR A 236 -21.97 -8.19 6.36
C THR A 236 -20.72 -7.45 5.86
N LEU A 237 -20.89 -6.49 4.95
CA LEU A 237 -19.76 -5.72 4.40
C LEU A 237 -19.07 -4.87 5.46
N LEU A 238 -19.82 -4.24 6.36
CA LEU A 238 -19.25 -3.45 7.45
C LEU A 238 -18.47 -4.32 8.45
N VAL A 239 -18.98 -5.50 8.78
CA VAL A 239 -18.30 -6.47 9.65
C VAL A 239 -17.00 -6.94 9.01
N PHE A 240 -17.03 -7.33 7.73
CA PHE A 240 -15.81 -7.77 7.04
C PHE A 240 -14.81 -6.63 6.84
N PHE A 241 -15.28 -5.41 6.57
CA PHE A 241 -14.40 -4.26 6.46
C PHE A 241 -13.74 -3.92 7.81
N SER A 242 -14.52 -3.89 8.89
CA SER A 242 -14.00 -3.69 10.25
C SER A 242 -13.00 -4.78 10.66
N GLY A 243 -13.35 -6.05 10.42
CA GLY A 243 -12.48 -7.18 10.71
C GLY A 243 -11.17 -7.12 9.93
N ALA A 244 -11.22 -6.76 8.64
CA ALA A 244 -10.03 -6.61 7.82
C ALA A 244 -9.17 -5.43 8.26
N VAL A 245 -9.76 -4.26 8.56
CA VAL A 245 -9.03 -3.12 9.11
C VAL A 245 -8.32 -3.52 10.40
N PHE A 246 -9.01 -4.18 11.33
CA PHE A 246 -8.41 -4.63 12.58
C PHE A 246 -7.29 -5.65 12.36
N PHE A 247 -7.49 -6.64 11.50
CA PHE A 247 -6.49 -7.66 11.18
C PHE A 247 -5.24 -7.06 10.53
N PHE A 248 -5.40 -6.25 9.48
CA PHE A 248 -4.27 -5.64 8.77
C PHE A 248 -3.59 -4.55 9.58
N TRP A 249 -4.28 -3.93 10.53
CA TRP A 249 -3.69 -2.97 11.47
C TRP A 249 -2.60 -3.62 12.32
N GLN A 250 -2.77 -4.88 12.72
CA GLN A 250 -1.75 -5.66 13.45
C GLN A 250 -0.48 -5.90 12.63
N ILE A 251 -0.60 -5.88 11.29
CA ILE A 251 0.51 -6.12 10.37
C ILE A 251 1.22 -4.80 10.06
N ASN A 252 0.47 -3.78 9.65
CA ASN A 252 1.01 -2.45 9.36
C ASN A 252 -0.08 -1.37 9.50
N ALA A 253 -0.13 -0.76 10.68
CA ALA A 253 -1.07 0.29 11.03
C ALA A 253 -0.96 1.53 10.11
N TYR A 254 0.24 1.88 9.64
CA TYR A 254 0.47 3.00 8.72
C TYR A 254 -0.17 2.76 7.35
N THR A 255 0.02 1.56 6.78
CA THR A 255 -0.57 1.19 5.48
C THR A 255 -2.10 1.26 5.55
N VAL A 256 -2.67 0.68 6.61
CA VAL A 256 -4.13 0.63 6.81
C VAL A 256 -4.69 2.02 6.97
N SER A 257 -4.14 2.84 7.87
CA SER A 257 -4.63 4.20 8.11
C SER A 257 -4.48 5.11 6.87
N ALA A 258 -3.36 5.03 6.16
CA ALA A 258 -3.13 5.85 4.97
C ALA A 258 -4.03 5.48 3.79
N LEU A 259 -4.19 4.18 3.52
CA LEU A 259 -4.89 3.72 2.31
C LEU A 259 -6.38 3.50 2.52
N LEU A 260 -6.80 3.08 3.72
CA LEU A 260 -8.19 2.70 4.01
C LEU A 260 -8.92 3.72 4.88
N GLY A 261 -8.21 4.68 5.48
CA GLY A 261 -8.81 5.73 6.29
C GLY A 261 -9.96 6.42 5.55
N PRO A 262 -9.74 7.02 4.37
CA PRO A 262 -10.81 7.66 3.61
C PRO A 262 -11.97 6.73 3.24
N ALA A 263 -11.69 5.48 2.84
CA ALA A 263 -12.71 4.48 2.58
C ALA A 263 -13.58 4.19 3.82
N ALA A 264 -12.98 4.12 5.01
CA ALA A 264 -13.68 3.87 6.26
C ALA A 264 -14.67 4.96 6.66
N TYR A 265 -14.52 6.18 6.17
CA TYR A 265 -15.50 7.25 6.36
C TYR A 265 -16.52 7.30 5.22
N LEU A 266 -16.05 7.21 3.97
CA LEU A 266 -16.88 7.45 2.79
C LEU A 266 -17.80 6.27 2.48
N TRP A 267 -17.33 5.03 2.64
CA TRP A 267 -18.12 3.85 2.29
C TRP A 267 -19.28 3.58 3.25
N LEU A 268 -19.27 4.20 4.45
CA LEU A 268 -20.39 4.13 5.39
C LEU A 268 -21.69 4.72 4.82
N TRP A 269 -21.56 5.68 3.91
CA TRP A 269 -22.66 6.41 3.27
C TRP A 269 -23.18 5.76 1.99
N ILE A 270 -22.59 4.63 1.58
CA ILE A 270 -23.04 3.87 0.42
C ILE A 270 -24.28 3.07 0.83
N GLU A 271 -25.40 3.39 0.19
CA GLU A 271 -26.70 2.78 0.46
C GLU A 271 -27.42 2.45 -0.86
N PRO A 272 -28.29 1.42 -0.91
CA PRO A 272 -29.09 1.13 -2.09
C PRO A 272 -29.94 2.34 -2.49
N ARG A 273 -29.95 2.68 -3.77
CA ARG A 273 -30.70 3.84 -4.28
C ARG A 273 -31.45 3.46 -5.56
N PRO A 274 -32.77 3.71 -5.63
CA PRO A 274 -33.61 3.23 -6.74
C PRO A 274 -33.40 4.00 -8.05
N THR A 275 -32.95 5.25 -7.98
CA THR A 275 -32.78 6.10 -9.17
C THR A 275 -31.34 6.13 -9.65
N LEU A 276 -31.13 6.19 -10.98
CA LEU A 276 -29.77 6.34 -11.56
C LEU A 276 -29.03 7.57 -11.01
N ARG A 277 -29.73 8.69 -10.83
CA ARG A 277 -29.15 9.90 -10.21
C ARG A 277 -28.72 9.65 -8.77
N GLY A 278 -29.47 8.81 -8.05
CA GLY A 278 -29.09 8.33 -6.72
C GLY A 278 -27.84 7.43 -6.75
N LYS A 279 -27.63 6.62 -7.79
CA LYS A 279 -26.47 5.71 -7.87
C LYS A 279 -25.14 6.43 -8.09
N ILE A 280 -25.14 7.62 -8.72
CA ILE A 280 -23.93 8.43 -8.97
C ILE A 280 -23.13 8.72 -7.68
N PRO A 281 -23.71 9.28 -6.60
CA PRO A 281 -22.96 9.54 -5.37
C PRO A 281 -22.39 8.26 -4.74
N ASN A 282 -23.02 7.09 -4.89
CA ASN A 282 -22.43 5.83 -4.40
C ASN A 282 -21.13 5.50 -5.15
N VAL A 283 -21.10 5.72 -6.47
CA VAL A 283 -19.89 5.56 -7.27
C VAL A 283 -18.82 6.57 -6.86
N LEU A 284 -19.19 7.84 -6.65
CA LEU A 284 -18.26 8.87 -6.21
C LEU A 284 -17.66 8.55 -4.83
N LEU A 285 -18.47 8.11 -3.87
CA LEU A 285 -18.01 7.70 -2.54
C LEU A 285 -17.06 6.50 -2.60
N ALA A 286 -17.40 5.50 -3.42
CA ALA A 286 -16.58 4.32 -3.63
C ALA A 286 -15.20 4.68 -4.20
N LEU A 287 -15.18 5.46 -5.30
CA LEU A 287 -13.95 5.91 -5.96
C LEU A 287 -13.12 6.85 -5.09
N ALA A 288 -13.76 7.78 -4.36
CA ALA A 288 -13.08 8.67 -3.44
C ALA A 288 -12.40 7.90 -2.29
N GLY A 289 -12.98 6.80 -1.82
CA GLY A 289 -12.33 5.90 -0.87
C GLY A 289 -11.09 5.19 -1.43
N ALA A 290 -11.02 4.97 -2.75
CA ALA A 290 -9.85 4.37 -3.43
C ALA A 290 -8.78 5.40 -3.85
N LEU A 291 -9.08 6.71 -3.73
CA LEU A 291 -8.20 7.80 -4.15
C LEU A 291 -6.82 7.77 -3.47
N PRO A 292 -6.68 7.49 -2.16
CA PRO A 292 -5.36 7.43 -1.52
C PRO A 292 -4.44 6.42 -2.18
N PHE A 293 -4.96 5.24 -2.53
CA PHE A 293 -4.20 4.24 -3.26
C PHE A 293 -3.77 4.76 -4.64
N ALA A 294 -4.69 5.34 -5.40
CA ALA A 294 -4.39 5.92 -6.71
C ALA A 294 -3.33 7.04 -6.63
N ALA A 295 -3.43 7.91 -5.61
CA ALA A 295 -2.46 8.97 -5.36
C ALA A 295 -1.07 8.41 -5.04
N CYS A 296 -1.00 7.36 -4.22
CA CYS A 296 0.27 6.73 -3.88
C CYS A 296 0.93 6.07 -5.10
N VAL A 297 0.13 5.36 -5.92
CA VAL A 297 0.61 4.80 -7.19
C VAL A 297 1.09 5.91 -8.13
N TYR A 298 0.34 7.01 -8.25
CA TYR A 298 0.72 8.15 -9.07
C TYR A 298 2.05 8.79 -8.61
N VAL A 299 2.25 8.97 -7.30
CA VAL A 299 3.50 9.51 -6.75
C VAL A 299 4.67 8.56 -7.04
N ALA A 300 4.49 7.25 -6.88
CA ALA A 300 5.54 6.28 -7.18
C ALA A 300 5.97 6.30 -8.65
N VAL A 301 4.97 6.36 -9.53
CA VAL A 301 5.17 6.29 -10.98
C VAL A 301 5.68 7.63 -11.52
N SER A 302 5.33 8.76 -10.92
CA SER A 302 5.89 10.06 -11.32
C SER A 302 7.36 10.22 -10.92
N GLN A 303 7.82 9.47 -9.90
CA GLN A 303 9.21 9.51 -9.43
C GLN A 303 10.11 8.46 -10.09
N SER A 304 9.58 7.55 -10.92
CA SER A 304 10.38 6.50 -11.55
C SER A 304 9.84 6.17 -12.94
N PRO A 305 10.67 6.07 -14.00
CA PRO A 305 10.21 5.68 -15.34
C PRO A 305 9.92 4.17 -15.42
N VAL A 306 8.87 3.75 -14.71
CA VAL A 306 8.43 2.35 -14.54
C VAL A 306 7.42 1.90 -15.60
N GLY A 307 7.15 2.73 -16.61
CA GLY A 307 6.13 2.45 -17.63
C GLY A 307 4.71 2.47 -17.06
N PRO A 308 3.77 1.70 -17.63
CA PRO A 308 2.41 1.64 -17.12
C PRO A 308 2.36 1.06 -15.69
N TRP A 309 1.88 1.87 -14.75
CA TRP A 309 1.87 1.55 -13.33
C TRP A 309 1.22 0.20 -12.98
N TRP A 310 0.14 -0.16 -13.68
CA TRP A 310 -0.59 -1.41 -13.44
C TRP A 310 0.25 -2.62 -13.87
N TRP A 311 1.08 -2.47 -14.90
CA TRP A 311 1.99 -3.51 -15.38
C TRP A 311 3.12 -3.71 -14.36
N TYR A 312 3.71 -2.61 -13.89
CA TYR A 312 4.71 -2.63 -12.84
C TYR A 312 4.22 -3.32 -11.56
N LEU A 313 3.03 -2.96 -11.06
CA LEU A 313 2.47 -3.58 -9.86
C LEU A 313 2.16 -5.07 -10.06
N SER A 314 1.65 -5.43 -11.23
CA SER A 314 1.33 -6.83 -11.56
C SER A 314 2.59 -7.69 -11.64
N LEU A 315 3.64 -7.20 -12.28
CA LEU A 315 4.95 -7.86 -12.32
C LEU A 315 5.57 -7.93 -10.93
N GLY A 316 5.56 -6.83 -10.17
CA GLY A 316 6.05 -6.83 -8.79
C GLY A 316 5.37 -7.89 -7.92
N ALA A 317 4.05 -8.03 -8.06
CA ALA A 317 3.33 -9.11 -7.38
C ALA A 317 3.79 -10.49 -7.88
N ALA A 318 3.80 -10.72 -9.19
CA ALA A 318 4.14 -12.00 -9.80
C ALA A 318 5.59 -12.45 -9.53
N TYR A 319 6.52 -11.52 -9.32
CA TYR A 319 7.93 -11.79 -9.05
C TYR A 319 8.18 -12.01 -7.55
N GLY A 320 7.14 -11.87 -6.71
CA GLY A 320 7.24 -12.01 -5.26
C GLY A 320 7.85 -10.80 -4.55
N PHE A 321 7.92 -9.65 -5.22
CA PHE A 321 8.39 -8.40 -4.60
C PHE A 321 7.43 -7.93 -3.50
N PHE A 322 6.13 -8.13 -3.70
CA PHE A 322 5.14 -7.92 -2.66
C PHE A 322 4.88 -9.21 -1.89
N PRO A 323 4.85 -9.18 -0.55
CA PRO A 323 4.51 -10.36 0.23
C PRO A 323 3.08 -10.80 -0.10
N LEU A 324 2.83 -12.11 -0.15
CA LEU A 324 1.53 -12.68 -0.54
C LEU A 324 0.37 -12.09 0.26
N ILE A 325 0.59 -11.83 1.55
CA ILE A 325 -0.42 -11.22 2.42
C ILE A 325 -0.84 -9.81 1.97
N ALA A 326 0.08 -9.02 1.41
CA ALA A 326 -0.24 -7.69 0.88
C ALA A 326 -1.02 -7.79 -0.44
N VAL A 327 -0.67 -8.76 -1.29
CA VAL A 327 -1.42 -9.04 -2.54
C VAL A 327 -2.85 -9.50 -2.22
N ALA A 328 -2.99 -10.43 -1.27
CA ALA A 328 -4.29 -10.92 -0.80
C ALA A 328 -5.11 -9.79 -0.15
N ALA A 329 -4.47 -8.91 0.65
CA ALA A 329 -5.12 -7.73 1.22
C ALA A 329 -5.67 -6.81 0.13
N PHE A 330 -4.84 -6.49 -0.87
CA PHE A 330 -5.25 -5.65 -2.00
C PHE A 330 -6.46 -6.24 -2.73
N ILE A 331 -6.40 -7.53 -3.08
CA ILE A 331 -7.51 -8.24 -3.73
C ILE A 331 -8.77 -8.21 -2.86
N PHE A 332 -8.63 -8.42 -1.54
CA PHE A 332 -9.74 -8.38 -0.60
C PHE A 332 -10.41 -6.99 -0.52
N PHE A 333 -9.63 -5.90 -0.49
CA PHE A 333 -10.19 -4.55 -0.47
C PHE A 333 -10.79 -4.13 -1.81
N VAL A 334 -10.23 -4.60 -2.93
CA VAL A 334 -10.86 -4.46 -4.26
C VAL A 334 -12.18 -5.24 -4.30
N ALA A 335 -12.24 -6.44 -3.72
CA ALA A 335 -13.47 -7.20 -3.60
C ALA A 335 -14.51 -6.44 -2.76
N LEU A 336 -14.13 -5.90 -1.60
CA LEU A 336 -15.01 -5.06 -0.78
C LEU A 336 -15.52 -3.83 -1.55
N LEU A 337 -14.64 -3.11 -2.25
CA LEU A 337 -15.02 -1.97 -3.10
C LEU A 337 -16.11 -2.37 -4.11
N LEU A 338 -15.90 -3.48 -4.83
CA LEU A 338 -16.86 -3.99 -5.80
C LEU A 338 -18.19 -4.39 -5.14
N ARG A 339 -18.16 -4.98 -3.93
CA ARG A 339 -19.37 -5.33 -3.19
C ARG A 339 -20.12 -4.11 -2.66
N PHE A 340 -19.43 -3.08 -2.18
CA PHE A 340 -20.05 -1.80 -1.80
C PHE A 340 -20.67 -1.10 -3.01
N LEU A 341 -19.99 -1.09 -4.16
CA LEU A 341 -20.58 -0.58 -5.41
C LEU A 341 -21.82 -1.37 -5.82
N ARG A 342 -21.80 -2.71 -5.71
CA ARG A 342 -22.94 -3.58 -5.98
C ARG A 342 -24.12 -3.27 -5.06
N LEU A 343 -23.87 -3.06 -3.76
CA LEU A 343 -24.88 -2.64 -2.78
C LEU A 343 -25.54 -1.32 -3.22
N GLY A 344 -24.72 -0.34 -3.58
CA GLY A 344 -25.22 0.98 -4.01
C GLY A 344 -25.94 0.98 -5.36
N TRP A 345 -25.76 -0.05 -6.20
CA TRP A 345 -26.37 -0.16 -7.53
C TRP A 345 -27.69 -0.94 -7.57
N ARG A 346 -28.02 -1.68 -6.51
CA ARG A 346 -29.28 -2.41 -6.43
C ARG A 346 -30.46 -1.46 -6.32
N ASP A 347 -31.55 -1.83 -6.98
CA ASP A 347 -32.84 -1.21 -6.76
C ASP A 347 -33.31 -1.67 -5.38
N GLY A 348 -33.50 -0.72 -4.47
CA GLY A 348 -33.84 -0.97 -3.07
C GLY A 348 -35.29 -1.40 -2.88
#